data_AF-A0A914XKQ1-F1
#
_entry.id   AF-A0A914XKQ1-F1
#
_cell.length_a   1.000
_cell.length_b   1.000
_cell.length_c   1.000
_cell.angle_alpha   90.00
_cell.angle_beta   90.00
_cell.angle_gamma   90.00
#
_symmetry.space_group_name_H-M   'P 1'
#
loop_
_entity.id
_entity.type
_entity.pdbx_description
1 polymer ?
#
loop_
_entity_poly.entity_id
_entity_poly.type
_entity_poly.pdbx_seq_one_letter_code
_entity_poly.pdbx_strand_id
1 'polypeptide(L)'
;MDELKQKAIKSHHAKLVECMNPLLVMDHLANLLSLEQAELIRESHSARRERNRELIAVLFKIEEELEPFERFVEVLKKTDASHAIMAEAVLKTYKHRNCAAEFQKISTTSLSAAEEIEYNLQM
;
A
#
# COMPACT_ATOMS: atom_id res chain seq x y z
N MET A 1 -6.08 4.70 -4.09
CA MET A 1 -4.72 4.16 -3.81
C MET A 1 -4.19 3.45 -5.05
N ASP A 2 -3.02 3.87 -5.53
CA ASP A 2 -2.37 3.29 -6.72
C ASP A 2 -2.05 1.78 -6.61
N GLU A 3 -1.83 1.16 -7.77
CA GLU A 3 -1.59 -0.29 -7.88
C GLU A 3 -0.27 -0.74 -7.20
N LEU A 4 0.78 0.09 -7.22
CA LEU A 4 2.07 -0.26 -6.63
C LEU A 4 2.00 -0.27 -5.10
N LYS A 5 1.30 0.70 -4.51
CA LYS A 5 1.00 0.78 -3.06
C LYS A 5 0.15 -0.42 -2.63
N GLN A 6 -0.90 -0.75 -3.37
CA GLN A 6 -1.71 -1.94 -3.11
C GLN A 6 -0.86 -3.23 -3.19
N LYS A 7 -0.03 -3.38 -4.22
CA LYS A 7 0.87 -4.54 -4.38
C LYS A 7 1.87 -4.65 -3.23
N ALA A 8 2.38 -3.53 -2.71
CA ALA A 8 3.27 -3.53 -1.56
C ALA A 8 2.58 -4.07 -0.31
N ILE A 9 1.37 -3.60 0.00
CA ILE A 9 0.59 -4.12 1.14
C ILE A 9 0.24 -5.59 0.92
N LYS A 10 -0.22 -5.97 -0.28
CA LYS A 10 -0.56 -7.37 -0.62
C LYS A 10 0.63 -8.32 -0.47
N SER A 11 1.86 -7.86 -0.75
CA SER A 11 3.08 -8.67 -0.58
C SER A 11 3.35 -9.05 0.88
N HIS A 12 2.82 -8.29 1.84
CA HIS A 12 2.98 -8.52 3.28
C HIS A 12 1.66 -8.88 3.98
N HIS A 13 0.60 -9.16 3.20
CA HIS A 13 -0.76 -9.34 3.70
C HIS A 13 -0.87 -10.40 4.79
N ALA A 14 -0.25 -11.58 4.60
CA ALA A 14 -0.30 -12.65 5.59
C ALA A 14 0.24 -12.21 6.95
N LYS A 15 1.37 -11.49 6.95
CA LYS A 15 2.01 -11.01 8.17
C LYS A 15 1.20 -9.90 8.84
N LEU A 16 0.69 -8.96 8.05
CA LEU A 16 -0.20 -7.90 8.54
C LEU A 16 -1.46 -8.48 9.18
N VAL A 17 -2.12 -9.44 8.51
CA VAL A 17 -3.30 -10.12 9.05
C VAL A 17 -3.01 -10.87 10.33
N GLU A 18 -1.85 -11.51 10.44
CA GLU A 18 -1.50 -12.31 11.59
C GLU A 18 -1.07 -11.48 12.80
N CYS A 19 -0.25 -10.45 12.60
CA CYS A 19 0.50 -9.79 13.67
C CYS A 19 0.00 -8.39 14.02
N MET A 20 -0.75 -7.72 13.14
CA MET A 20 -1.24 -6.37 13.42
C MET A 20 -2.29 -6.38 14.53
N ASN A 21 -2.28 -5.36 15.38
CA ASN A 21 -3.38 -5.04 16.27
C ASN A 21 -4.35 -4.06 15.58
N PRO A 22 -5.52 -4.52 15.11
CA PRO A 22 -6.41 -3.70 14.31
C PRO A 22 -6.94 -2.51 15.09
N LEU A 23 -7.19 -2.66 16.40
CA LEU A 23 -7.81 -1.59 17.21
C LEU A 23 -6.86 -0.41 17.38
N LEU A 24 -5.59 -0.67 17.70
CA LEU A 24 -4.58 0.39 17.83
C LEU A 24 -4.37 1.12 16.50
N VAL A 25 -4.30 0.36 15.40
CA VAL A 25 -4.13 0.93 14.07
C VAL A 25 -5.37 1.73 13.65
N MET A 26 -6.56 1.23 13.94
CA MET A 26 -7.82 1.93 13.65
C MET A 26 -7.97 3.24 14.39
N ASP A 27 -7.62 3.30 15.68
CA ASP A 27 -7.75 4.53 16.47
C ASP A 27 -6.91 5.67 15.87
N HIS A 28 -5.75 5.35 15.31
CA HIS A 28 -4.91 6.31 14.61
C HIS A 28 -5.35 6.59 13.16
N LEU A 29 -6.17 5.73 12.57
CA LEU A 29 -6.77 5.90 11.24
C LEU A 29 -8.19 6.49 11.30
N ALA A 30 -8.70 6.87 12.47
CA ALA A 30 -10.08 7.33 12.64
C ALA A 30 -10.46 8.51 11.73
N ASN A 31 -9.50 9.36 11.37
CA ASN A 31 -9.73 10.50 10.46
C ASN A 31 -9.82 10.10 8.97
N LEU A 32 -9.52 8.85 8.63
CA LEU A 32 -9.59 8.30 7.27
C LEU A 32 -10.78 7.35 7.08
N LEU A 33 -11.33 6.83 8.17
CA LEU A 33 -12.44 5.89 8.14
C LEU A 33 -13.75 6.64 8.37
N SER A 34 -14.77 6.33 7.57
CA SER A 34 -16.13 6.75 7.92
C SER A 34 -16.58 6.03 9.20
N LEU A 35 -17.60 6.58 9.87
CA LEU A 35 -18.19 5.95 11.06
C LEU A 35 -18.64 4.52 10.75
N GLU A 36 -19.32 4.32 9.62
CA GLU A 36 -19.78 3.01 9.14
C GLU A 36 -18.63 2.02 8.91
N GLN A 37 -17.53 2.47 8.31
CA GLN A 37 -16.34 1.63 8.11
C GLN A 37 -15.69 1.25 9.43
N ALA A 38 -15.59 2.19 10.36
CA ALA A 38 -15.03 1.95 11.68
C ALA A 38 -15.91 0.97 12.48
N GLU A 39 -17.23 1.10 12.40
CA GLU A 39 -18.19 0.18 13.01
C GLU A 39 -18.08 -1.21 12.40
N LEU A 40 -18.07 -1.33 11.06
CA LEU A 40 -17.90 -2.61 10.36
C LEU A 40 -16.66 -3.39 10.84
N ILE A 41 -15.52 -2.71 10.99
CA ILE A 41 -14.29 -3.36 11.46
C ILE A 41 -14.38 -3.69 12.98
N ARG A 42 -15.01 -2.84 13.80
CA ARG A 42 -15.19 -3.11 15.24
C ARG A 42 -16.16 -4.26 15.51
N GLU A 43 -17.25 -4.33 14.75
CA GLU A 43 -18.32 -5.32 14.84
C GLU A 43 -18.00 -6.65 14.17
N SER A 44 -16.88 -6.76 13.45
CA SER A 44 -16.35 -8.06 13.03
C SER A 44 -16.01 -8.90 14.28
N HIS A 45 -17.01 -9.64 14.76
CA HIS A 45 -17.04 -10.48 15.97
C HIS A 45 -16.14 -11.71 15.88
N SER A 46 -15.63 -12.01 14.68
CA SER A 46 -14.65 -13.05 14.42
C SER A 46 -13.23 -12.52 14.67
N ALA A 47 -12.39 -13.37 15.26
CA ALA A 47 -10.96 -13.23 15.56
C ALA A 47 -10.19 -12.03 14.96
N ARG A 48 -9.22 -11.47 15.71
CA ARG A 48 -8.28 -10.38 15.29
C ARG A 48 -7.88 -10.37 13.80
N ARG A 49 -7.64 -11.56 13.22
CA ARG A 49 -7.29 -11.74 11.81
C ARG A 49 -8.37 -11.22 10.86
N GLU A 50 -9.64 -11.42 11.15
CA GLU A 50 -10.75 -10.94 10.30
C GLU A 50 -10.82 -9.42 10.32
N ARG A 51 -10.72 -8.80 11.50
CA ARG A 51 -10.61 -7.34 11.62
C ARG A 51 -9.43 -6.76 10.85
N ASN A 52 -8.28 -7.43 10.87
CA ASN A 52 -7.13 -7.00 10.07
C ASN A 52 -7.40 -7.12 8.56
N ARG A 53 -8.09 -8.18 8.11
CA ARG A 53 -8.48 -8.32 6.69
C ARG A 53 -9.42 -7.21 6.27
N GLU A 54 -10.45 -6.95 7.08
CA GLU A 54 -11.43 -5.90 6.80
C GLU A 54 -10.77 -4.52 6.78
N LEU A 55 -9.91 -4.21 7.77
CA LEU A 55 -9.15 -2.97 7.79
C LEU A 55 -8.30 -2.78 6.52
N ILE A 56 -7.60 -3.82 6.07
CA ILE A 56 -6.81 -3.75 4.83
C ILE A 56 -7.72 -3.58 3.61
N ALA A 57 -8.86 -4.27 3.57
CA ALA A 57 -9.82 -4.16 2.46
C ALA A 57 -10.43 -2.76 2.37
N VAL A 58 -10.78 -2.16 3.51
CA VAL A 58 -11.27 -0.79 3.61
C VAL A 58 -10.18 0.18 3.15
N LEU A 59 -8.94 0.02 3.62
CA LEU A 59 -7.82 0.89 3.26
C LEU A 59 -7.62 1.01 1.74
N PHE A 60 -7.85 -0.07 0.97
CA PHE A 60 -7.75 -0.05 -0.49
C PHE A 60 -8.88 0.71 -1.18
N LYS A 61 -10.00 0.92 -0.51
CA LYS A 61 -11.17 1.65 -1.03
C LYS A 61 -11.14 3.14 -0.67
N ILE A 62 -10.22 3.57 0.20
CA ILE A 62 -10.07 4.98 0.55
C ILE A 62 -9.54 5.76 -0.66
N GLU A 63 -10.11 6.95 -0.86
CA GLU A 63 -9.72 7.92 -1.87
C GLU A 63 -8.22 8.21 -1.81
N GLU A 64 -7.59 8.38 -2.96
CA GLU A 64 -6.13 8.50 -3.05
C GLU A 64 -5.60 9.82 -2.52
N GLU A 65 -6.42 10.86 -2.66
CA GLU A 65 -6.22 12.24 -2.19
C GLU A 65 -6.03 12.30 -0.67
N LEU A 66 -6.52 11.28 0.05
CA LEU A 66 -6.36 11.15 1.50
C LEU A 66 -5.06 10.44 1.91
N GLU A 67 -4.22 10.08 0.93
CA GLU A 67 -2.92 9.42 1.12
C GLU A 67 -2.99 8.18 2.05
N PRO A 68 -3.92 7.24 1.83
CA PRO A 68 -4.19 6.16 2.78
C PRO A 68 -2.98 5.25 3.02
N PHE A 69 -2.11 5.07 2.02
CA PHE A 69 -0.91 4.25 2.16
C PHE A 69 0.11 4.89 3.09
N GLU A 70 0.42 6.17 2.87
CA GLU A 70 1.37 6.95 3.65
C GLU A 70 0.94 6.99 5.11
N ARG A 71 -0.35 7.29 5.33
CA ARG A 71 -0.94 7.32 6.67
C ARG A 71 -0.92 5.94 7.33
N PHE A 72 -1.25 4.87 6.62
CA PHE A 72 -1.16 3.51 7.15
C PHE A 72 0.25 3.14 7.58
N VAL A 73 1.26 3.42 6.74
CA VAL A 73 2.67 3.17 7.07
C VAL A 73 3.11 4.00 8.28
N GLU A 74 2.72 5.26 8.34
CA GLU A 74 3.04 6.15 9.48
C GLU A 74 2.41 5.64 10.78
N VAL A 75 1.14 5.23 10.73
CA VAL A 75 0.44 4.65 11.89
C VAL A 75 1.16 3.41 12.38
N LEU A 76 1.49 2.46 11.49
CA LEU A 76 2.21 1.25 11.87
C LEU A 76 3.56 1.58 12.53
N LYS A 77 4.27 2.62 12.06
CA LYS A 77 5.53 3.07 12.69
C LYS A 77 5.35 3.61 14.10
N LYS A 78 4.20 4.20 14.41
CA LYS A 78 3.89 4.81 15.71
C LYS A 78 3.25 3.84 16.71
N THR A 79 2.68 2.72 16.26
CA THR A 79 2.00 1.75 17.13
C THR A 79 2.97 1.08 18.12
N ASP A 80 3.97 0.35 17.62
CA ASP A 80 5.04 -0.26 18.42
C ASP A 80 6.21 -0.72 17.52
N ALA A 81 7.28 -1.23 18.12
CA ALA A 81 8.47 -1.69 17.39
C ALA A 81 8.20 -2.84 16.39
N SER A 82 7.27 -3.75 16.70
CA SER A 82 6.91 -4.85 15.80
C SER A 82 6.18 -4.33 14.57
N HIS A 83 5.24 -3.40 14.75
CA HIS A 83 4.52 -2.74 13.66
C HIS A 83 5.44 -1.84 12.83
N ALA A 84 6.42 -1.18 13.45
CA ALA A 84 7.41 -0.38 12.74
C ALA A 84 8.26 -1.23 11.77
N ILE A 85 8.65 -2.45 12.16
CA ILE A 85 9.36 -3.39 11.27
C ILE A 85 8.47 -3.79 10.07
N MET A 86 7.19 -4.05 10.31
CA MET A 86 6.24 -4.34 9.23
C MET A 86 6.05 -3.15 8.29
N ALA A 87 5.96 -1.93 8.84
CA ALA A 87 5.86 -0.70 8.08
C ALA A 87 7.08 -0.46 7.18
N GLU A 88 8.29 -0.65 7.73
CA GLU A 88 9.55 -0.58 6.99
C GLU A 88 9.58 -1.59 5.83
N ALA A 89 9.13 -2.82 6.07
CA ALA A 89 9.08 -3.87 5.04
C ALA A 89 8.13 -3.51 3.89
N VAL A 90 6.91 -3.04 4.22
CA VAL A 90 5.92 -2.58 3.23
C VAL A 90 6.46 -1.41 2.41
N LEU A 91 7.01 -0.40 3.10
CA LEU A 91 7.57 0.79 2.46
C LEU A 91 8.75 0.45 1.55
N LYS A 92 9.65 -0.45 1.98
CA LYS A 92 10.78 -0.92 1.17
C LYS A 92 10.31 -1.64 -0.09
N THR A 93 9.28 -2.49 0.01
CA THR A 93 8.69 -3.15 -1.15
C THR A 93 8.08 -2.14 -2.13
N TYR A 94 7.36 -1.14 -1.64
CA TYR A 94 6.84 -0.06 -2.49
C TYR A 94 7.97 0.67 -3.22
N LYS A 95 8.98 1.18 -2.49
CA LYS A 95 10.13 1.90 -3.06
C LYS A 95 10.85 1.09 -4.14
N HIS A 96 11.09 -0.20 -3.88
CA HIS A 96 11.74 -1.08 -4.85
C HIS A 96 10.91 -1.24 -6.13
N ARG A 97 9.59 -1.44 -6.00
CA ARG A 97 8.68 -1.58 -7.15
C ARG A 97 8.55 -0.27 -7.94
N ASN A 98 8.46 0.86 -7.26
CA ASN A 98 8.39 2.17 -7.91
C ASN A 98 9.65 2.45 -8.72
N CYS A 99 10.82 2.21 -8.12
CA CYS A 99 12.12 2.33 -8.79
C CYS A 99 12.21 1.42 -10.03
N ALA A 100 11.80 0.15 -9.92
CA ALA A 100 11.76 -0.76 -11.07
C ALA A 100 10.82 -0.28 -12.19
N ALA A 101 9.65 0.27 -11.84
CA ALA A 101 8.70 0.80 -12.81
C ALA A 101 9.25 2.06 -13.52
N GLU A 102 9.93 2.94 -12.79
CA GLU A 102 10.61 4.11 -13.35
C GLU A 102 11.72 3.71 -14.33
N PHE A 103 12.56 2.74 -13.96
CA PHE A 103 13.59 2.20 -14.87
C PHE A 103 13.00 1.58 -16.14
N GLN A 104 11.88 0.85 -16.03
CA GLN A 104 11.24 0.24 -17.18
C GLN A 104 10.70 1.30 -18.15
N LYS A 105 10.09 2.39 -17.64
CA LYS A 105 9.63 3.51 -18.48
C LYS A 105 10.78 4.14 -19.26
N ILE A 106 11.90 4.42 -18.60
CA ILE A 106 13.09 5.01 -19.24
C ILE A 106 13.61 4.08 -20.35
N SER A 107 13.68 2.78 -20.09
CA SER A 107 14.16 1.79 -21.06
C SER A 107 13.28 1.75 -22.32
N THR A 108 11.95 1.72 -22.15
CA THR A 108 11.01 1.68 -23.29
C THR A 108 11.01 2.97 -24.12
N THR A 109 11.17 4.13 -23.48
CA THR A 109 11.26 5.41 -24.20
C THR A 109 12.57 5.51 -25.00
N SER A 110 13.66 4.95 -24.48
CA SER A 110 14.95 4.92 -25.18
C SER A 110 14.91 4.01 -26.41
N LEU A 111 14.21 2.87 -26.32
CA LEU A 111 14.02 1.94 -27.43
C LEU A 111 13.14 2.52 -28.54
N SER A 112 12.01 3.16 -28.20
CA SER A 112 11.14 3.75 -29.23
C SER A 112 11.82 4.91 -29.96
N ALA A 113 12.63 5.72 -29.25
CA ALA A 113 13.40 6.79 -29.86
C ALA A 113 14.50 6.26 -30.81
N ALA A 114 15.12 5.13 -30.49
CA ALA A 114 16.11 4.49 -31.36
C ALA A 114 15.47 3.92 -32.63
N GLU A 115 14.30 3.28 -32.51
CA GLU A 115 13.52 2.75 -33.65
C GLU A 115 13.02 3.87 -34.58
N GLU A 116 12.60 5.02 -34.04
CA GLU A 116 12.21 6.20 -34.84
C GLU A 116 13.39 6.80 -35.63
N ILE A 117 14.61 6.80 -35.06
CA ILE A 117 15.80 7.30 -35.75
C ILE A 117 16.21 6.35 -36.89
N GLU A 118 16.18 5.03 -36.66
CA GLU A 118 16.48 4.04 -37.71
C GLU A 118 15.49 4.10 -38.88
N TYR A 119 14.20 4.27 -38.61
CA TYR A 119 13.19 4.41 -39.66
C TYR A 119 13.42 5.67 -40.51
N ASN A 120 13.78 6.80 -39.88
CA ASN A 120 14.04 8.06 -40.58
C ASN A 120 15.36 8.07 -41.38
N LEU A 121 16.30 7.17 -41.10
CA LEU A 121 17.57 7.03 -41.83
C LEU A 121 17.48 6.08 -43.04
N GLN A 122 16.37 5.35 -43.19
CA GLN A 122 16.12 4.42 -44.31
C GLN A 122 15.20 4.99 -45.41
N MET A 123 14.74 6.25 -45.25
CA MET A 123 13.98 7.03 -46.24
C MET A 123 14.87 8.09 -46.88
#